data_AF-A0A3E2NYA6-F1
#
_entry.id   AF-A0A3E2NYA6-F1
#
_cell.length_a   1.000
_cell.length_b   1.000
_cell.length_c   1.000
_cell.angle_alpha   90.00
_cell.angle_beta   90.00
_cell.angle_gamma   90.00
#
_symmetry.space_group_name_H-M   'P 1'
#
loop_
_entity.id
_entity.type
_entity.pdbx_description
1 polymer ?
#
loop_
_entity_poly.entity_id
_entity_poly.type
_entity_poly.pdbx_seq_one_letter_code
_entity_poly.pdbx_strand_id
1 'polypeptide(L)'
;MGVQPRLNRFDLTMIVISLVIGMGIFGTPSNVATTAGSAWIFFGAWIFGGIVSLCGALTFAEIGARYPTTGGFYKVFSYCYHPASAFMINWVLVISNAASVAAVALLGAEYINPIVLPASLQNDLGTKLTTILTVLVLYVVNFLGIKQSARAQNLLTIFKAGMIVVLCTAVFKSDTKTAVNIAAVPHSGSLITAFGLSLVAVFFTYTGYSQTINFGGDIVNPKRNIPKAIFIGMGGCNYPLPGN
;
A
#
# COMPACT_ATOMS: atom_id res chain seq x y z
N MET A 1 15.94 -25.28 9.72
CA MET A 1 15.81 -25.03 8.27
C MET A 1 15.90 -23.53 8.04
N GLY A 2 17.01 -23.06 7.46
CA GLY A 2 17.17 -21.65 7.12
C GLY A 2 16.38 -21.32 5.85
N VAL A 3 15.61 -20.24 5.87
CA VAL A 3 14.96 -19.69 4.69
C VAL A 3 16.06 -19.32 3.68
N GLN A 4 16.02 -19.89 2.48
CA GLN A 4 16.98 -19.52 1.45
C GLN A 4 16.53 -18.24 0.74
N PRO A 5 17.41 -17.24 0.60
CA PRO A 5 17.06 -15.99 -0.03
C PRO A 5 16.70 -16.20 -1.50
N ARG A 6 15.54 -15.70 -1.90
CA ARG A 6 14.96 -15.86 -3.25
C ARG A 6 14.60 -14.52 -3.90
N LEU A 7 14.67 -13.41 -3.17
CA LEU A 7 14.28 -12.09 -3.64
C LEU A 7 15.51 -11.22 -3.88
N ASN A 8 15.58 -10.62 -5.06
CA ASN A 8 16.62 -9.65 -5.39
C ASN A 8 16.16 -8.21 -5.02
N ARG A 9 17.03 -7.21 -5.24
CA ARG A 9 16.73 -5.80 -4.96
C ARG A 9 15.55 -5.26 -5.77
N PHE A 10 15.46 -5.66 -7.04
CA PHE A 10 14.38 -5.22 -7.93
C PHE A 10 13.04 -5.77 -7.46
N ASP A 11 12.98 -7.06 -7.10
CA ASP A 11 11.79 -7.69 -6.53
C ASP A 11 11.35 -6.95 -5.26
N LEU A 12 12.29 -6.64 -4.37
CA LEU A 12 11.99 -5.90 -3.14
C LEU A 12 11.51 -4.47 -3.42
N THR A 13 12.11 -3.78 -4.40
CA THR A 13 11.69 -2.42 -4.80
C THR A 13 10.28 -2.45 -5.36
N MET A 14 9.99 -3.42 -6.23
CA MET A 14 8.65 -3.62 -6.78
C MET A 14 7.66 -3.97 -5.69
N ILE A 15 8.03 -4.80 -4.71
CA ILE A 15 7.20 -5.09 -3.53
C ILE A 15 6.91 -3.81 -2.75
N VAL A 16 7.91 -2.96 -2.47
CA VAL A 16 7.70 -1.68 -1.77
C VAL A 16 6.72 -0.80 -2.53
N ILE A 17 6.95 -0.58 -3.83
CA ILE A 17 6.06 0.21 -4.70
C ILE A 17 4.65 -0.38 -4.69
N SER A 18 4.54 -1.71 -4.81
CA SER A 18 3.26 -2.43 -4.80
C SER A 18 2.51 -2.25 -3.49
N LEU A 19 3.20 -2.29 -2.35
CA LEU A 19 2.60 -2.16 -1.03
C LEU A 19 2.14 -0.73 -0.74
N VAL A 20 2.91 0.26 -1.19
CA VAL A 20 2.61 1.69 -0.99
C VAL A 20 1.52 2.18 -1.96
N ILE A 21 1.65 1.89 -3.25
CA ILE A 21 0.64 2.27 -4.25
C ILE A 21 -0.63 1.44 -4.07
N GLY A 22 -0.49 0.15 -3.76
CA GLY A 22 -1.54 -0.84 -3.92
C GLY A 22 -2.75 -0.70 -3.00
N MET A 23 -2.58 -0.21 -1.77
CA MET A 23 -3.64 -0.21 -0.74
C MET A 23 -4.62 0.97 -0.86
N GLY A 24 -4.18 2.11 -1.40
CA GLY A 24 -4.99 3.34 -1.32
C GLY A 24 -5.12 4.15 -2.59
N ILE A 25 -4.29 3.98 -3.62
CA ILE A 25 -4.18 5.00 -4.68
C ILE A 25 -5.46 5.25 -5.50
N PHE A 26 -6.36 4.26 -5.61
CA PHE A 26 -7.60 4.44 -6.37
C PHE A 26 -8.78 4.95 -5.53
N GLY A 27 -8.78 4.72 -4.21
CA GLY A 27 -9.85 5.17 -3.31
C GLY A 27 -9.48 6.39 -2.48
N THR A 28 -8.27 6.39 -1.93
CA THR A 28 -7.77 7.44 -1.03
C THR A 28 -7.81 8.82 -1.66
N PRO A 29 -7.32 9.08 -2.89
CA PRO A 29 -7.33 10.43 -3.44
C PRO A 29 -8.75 11.02 -3.54
N SER A 30 -9.75 10.21 -3.89
CA SER A 30 -11.16 10.66 -3.93
C SER A 30 -11.67 11.04 -2.53
N ASN A 31 -11.35 10.22 -1.52
CA ASN A 31 -11.74 10.46 -0.13
C ASN A 31 -11.04 11.71 0.44
N VAL A 32 -9.74 11.87 0.17
CA VAL A 32 -8.96 13.05 0.55
C VAL A 32 -9.47 14.29 -0.18
N ALA A 33 -9.83 14.21 -1.46
CA ALA A 33 -10.38 15.35 -2.19
C ALA A 33 -11.72 15.83 -1.59
N THR A 34 -12.57 14.90 -1.19
CA THR A 34 -13.85 15.19 -0.53
C THR A 34 -13.65 15.83 0.85
N THR A 35 -12.67 15.33 1.61
CA THR A 35 -12.40 15.78 2.99
C THR A 35 -11.59 17.09 3.04
N ALA A 36 -10.64 17.28 2.12
CA ALA A 36 -9.71 18.40 2.15
C ALA A 36 -10.38 19.74 1.87
N GLY A 37 -11.45 19.77 1.06
CA GLY A 37 -12.22 20.97 0.72
C GLY A 37 -11.44 22.04 -0.07
N SER A 38 -10.13 21.90 -0.24
CA SER A 38 -9.26 22.81 -0.97
C SER A 38 -8.05 22.07 -1.55
N ALA A 39 -7.54 22.55 -2.68
CA ALA A 39 -6.33 22.00 -3.30
C ALA A 39 -5.10 22.11 -2.40
N TRP A 40 -4.99 23.19 -1.61
CA TRP A 40 -3.88 23.39 -0.67
C TRP A 40 -3.82 22.32 0.42
N ILE A 41 -4.96 22.01 1.05
CA ILE A 41 -5.03 20.94 2.05
C ILE A 41 -4.78 19.58 1.40
N PHE A 42 -5.34 19.35 0.20
CA PHE A 42 -5.14 18.11 -0.54
C PHE A 42 -3.64 17.85 -0.78
N PHE A 43 -2.95 18.75 -1.48
CA PHE A 43 -1.53 18.58 -1.79
C PHE A 43 -0.65 18.66 -0.53
N GLY A 44 -0.99 19.54 0.42
CA GLY A 44 -0.28 19.67 1.69
C GLY A 44 -0.30 18.36 2.50
N ALA A 45 -1.44 17.68 2.59
CA ALA A 45 -1.57 16.41 3.29
C ALA A 45 -0.72 15.31 2.63
N TRP A 46 -0.70 15.24 1.30
CA TRP A 46 0.10 14.27 0.56
C TRP A 46 1.61 14.51 0.71
N ILE A 47 2.07 15.76 0.63
CA ILE A 47 3.48 16.12 0.78
C ILE A 47 3.93 15.85 2.22
N PHE A 48 3.18 16.36 3.20
CA PHE A 48 3.51 16.17 4.62
C PHE A 48 3.49 14.69 5.00
N GLY A 49 2.42 13.98 4.63
CA GLY A 49 2.28 12.55 4.89
C GLY A 49 3.37 11.72 4.21
N GLY A 50 3.78 12.10 3.00
CA GLY A 50 4.89 11.47 2.27
C GLY A 50 6.24 11.66 2.96
N ILE A 51 6.56 12.87 3.44
CA ILE A 51 7.81 13.15 4.17
C ILE A 51 7.87 12.34 5.46
N VAL A 52 6.80 12.38 6.28
CA VAL A 52 6.71 11.61 7.53
C VAL A 52 6.86 10.10 7.26
N SER A 53 6.20 9.62 6.20
CA SER A 53 6.27 8.21 5.80
C SER A 53 7.65 7.81 5.29
N LEU A 54 8.35 8.69 4.57
CA LEU A 54 9.73 8.45 4.11
C LEU A 54 10.69 8.31 5.30
N CYS A 55 10.58 9.19 6.30
CA CYS A 55 11.35 9.08 7.54
C CYS A 55 11.10 7.73 8.23
N GLY A 56 9.83 7.35 8.38
CA GLY A 56 9.47 6.03 8.93
C GLY A 56 10.03 4.88 8.11
N ALA A 57 9.94 4.95 6.79
CA ALA A 57 10.46 3.92 5.89
C ALA A 57 11.97 3.74 6.03
N LEU A 58 12.73 4.82 6.17
CA LEU A 58 14.18 4.77 6.41
C LEU A 58 14.53 4.17 7.77
N THR A 59 13.75 4.46 8.82
CA THR A 59 13.91 3.79 10.12
C THR A 59 13.69 2.28 10.01
N PHE A 60 12.61 1.85 9.34
CA PHE A 60 12.35 0.43 9.10
C PHE A 60 13.43 -0.23 8.23
N ALA A 61 13.98 0.51 7.27
CA ALA A 61 15.08 0.05 6.44
C ALA A 61 16.35 -0.23 7.24
N GLU A 62 16.71 0.65 8.17
CA GLU A 62 17.86 0.46 9.06
C GLU A 62 17.68 -0.76 9.97
N ILE A 63 16.50 -0.89 10.58
CA ILE A 63 16.16 -2.04 11.43
C ILE A 63 16.21 -3.35 10.62
N GLY A 64 15.57 -3.39 9.45
CA GLY A 64 15.53 -4.58 8.59
C GLY A 64 16.90 -4.98 8.04
N ALA A 65 17.77 -3.99 7.76
CA ALA A 65 19.15 -4.24 7.36
C ALA A 65 20.00 -4.81 8.52
N ARG A 66 19.77 -4.34 9.75
CA ARG A 66 20.50 -4.79 10.95
C ARG A 66 20.05 -6.18 11.41
N TYR A 67 18.75 -6.48 11.33
CA TYR A 67 18.15 -7.74 11.77
C TYR A 67 17.39 -8.44 10.64
N PRO A 68 18.08 -8.95 9.60
CA PRO A 68 17.45 -9.58 8.46
C PRO A 68 16.92 -10.97 8.84
N THR A 69 15.67 -11.02 9.27
CA THR A 69 15.02 -12.24 9.71
C THR A 69 13.65 -12.39 9.06
N THR A 70 13.24 -13.63 8.82
CA THR A 70 11.85 -13.91 8.40
C THR A 70 10.91 -13.68 9.57
N GLY A 71 9.80 -12.98 9.35
CA GLY A 71 8.88 -12.57 10.40
C GLY A 71 9.44 -11.44 11.29
N GLY A 72 10.16 -10.50 10.67
CA GLY A 72 10.92 -9.45 11.32
C GLY A 72 10.18 -8.68 12.42
N PHE A 73 8.87 -8.41 12.28
CA PHE A 73 8.11 -7.75 13.35
C PHE A 73 8.16 -8.52 14.66
N TYR A 74 7.85 -9.81 14.67
CA TYR A 74 7.89 -10.58 15.91
C TYR A 74 9.32 -10.69 16.45
N LYS A 75 10.28 -11.06 15.59
CA LYS A 75 11.66 -11.31 16.03
C LYS A 75 12.35 -10.05 16.56
N VAL A 76 12.25 -8.93 15.85
CA VAL A 76 12.87 -7.66 16.26
C VAL A 76 12.28 -7.19 17.58
N PHE A 77 10.95 -7.19 17.72
CA PHE A 77 10.32 -6.76 18.97
C PHE A 77 10.59 -7.70 20.14
N SER A 78 10.69 -9.02 19.88
CA SER A 78 11.03 -9.99 20.92
C SER A 78 12.45 -9.82 21.44
N TYR A 79 13.37 -9.38 20.58
CA TYR A 79 14.76 -9.10 20.92
C TYR A 79 14.94 -7.77 21.66
N CYS A 80 14.25 -6.70 21.22
CA CYS A 80 14.41 -5.37 21.80
C CYS A 80 13.62 -5.14 23.09
N TYR A 81 12.50 -5.83 23.28
CA TYR A 81 11.60 -5.63 24.42
C TYR A 81 11.41 -6.93 25.21
N HIS A 82 10.34 -7.66 24.90
CA HIS A 82 10.02 -8.94 25.54
C HIS A 82 9.13 -9.77 24.60
N PRO A 83 9.24 -11.12 24.58
CA PRO A 83 8.42 -11.97 23.71
C PRO A 83 6.90 -11.79 23.90
N ALA A 84 6.45 -11.46 25.12
CA ALA A 84 5.04 -11.20 25.40
C ALA A 84 4.52 -9.94 24.67
N SER A 85 5.28 -8.85 24.67
CA SER A 85 4.93 -7.61 23.96
C SER A 85 4.96 -7.83 22.45
N ALA A 86 5.95 -8.58 21.95
CA ALA A 86 6.04 -8.95 20.54
C ALA A 86 4.83 -9.79 20.10
N PHE A 87 4.37 -10.72 20.95
CA PHE A 87 3.17 -11.51 20.71
C PHE A 87 1.90 -10.65 20.62
N MET A 88 1.71 -9.72 21.56
CA MET A 88 0.55 -8.80 21.54
C MET A 88 0.54 -7.92 20.29
N ILE A 89 1.69 -7.33 19.93
CA ILE A 89 1.82 -6.50 18.72
C ILE A 89 1.52 -7.33 17.47
N ASN A 90 2.02 -8.56 17.42
CA ASN A 90 1.77 -9.44 16.28
C ASN A 90 0.28 -9.79 16.14
N TRP A 91 -0.45 -9.97 17.24
CA TRP A 91 -1.90 -10.14 17.19
C TRP A 91 -2.65 -8.92 16.68
N VAL A 92 -2.24 -7.72 17.13
CA VAL A 92 -2.80 -6.46 16.59
C VAL A 92 -2.55 -6.38 15.09
N LEU A 93 -1.33 -6.69 14.62
CA LEU A 93 -1.00 -6.69 13.20
C LEU A 93 -1.83 -7.69 12.40
N VAL A 94 -2.05 -8.91 12.92
CA VAL A 94 -2.88 -9.92 12.25
C VAL A 94 -4.31 -9.43 12.08
N ILE A 95 -4.92 -8.87 13.13
CA ILE A 95 -6.29 -8.35 13.11
C ILE A 95 -6.39 -7.14 12.16
N SER A 96 -5.45 -6.19 12.26
CA SER A 96 -5.41 -5.01 11.39
C SER A 96 -5.22 -5.37 9.92
N ASN A 97 -4.36 -6.35 9.62
CA ASN A 97 -4.17 -6.83 8.25
C ASN A 97 -5.42 -7.55 7.73
N ALA A 98 -6.10 -8.36 8.55
CA ALA A 98 -7.35 -9.01 8.18
C ALA A 98 -8.45 -7.97 7.85
N ALA A 99 -8.59 -6.94 8.69
CA ALA A 99 -9.51 -5.84 8.44
C ALA A 99 -9.14 -5.06 7.16
N SER A 100 -7.85 -4.83 6.92
CA SER A 100 -7.37 -4.14 5.70
C SER A 100 -7.66 -4.96 4.43
N VAL A 101 -7.43 -6.27 4.46
CA VAL A 101 -7.75 -7.17 3.33
C VAL A 101 -9.26 -7.16 3.04
N ALA A 102 -10.09 -7.21 4.08
CA ALA A 102 -11.54 -7.14 3.93
C ALA A 102 -11.99 -5.79 3.32
N ALA A 103 -11.46 -4.67 3.83
CA ALA A 103 -11.79 -3.34 3.32
C ALA A 103 -11.39 -3.15 1.85
N VAL A 104 -10.18 -3.59 1.48
CA VAL A 104 -9.70 -3.49 0.09
C VAL A 104 -10.51 -4.41 -0.85
N ALA A 105 -10.86 -5.62 -0.41
CA ALA A 105 -11.68 -6.53 -1.19
C ALA A 105 -13.11 -5.99 -1.39
N LEU A 106 -13.68 -5.35 -0.37
CA LEU A 106 -15.00 -4.72 -0.44
C LEU A 106 -15.01 -3.56 -1.45
N LEU A 107 -14.03 -2.65 -1.35
CA LEU A 107 -13.86 -1.57 -2.32
C LEU A 107 -13.65 -2.12 -3.74
N GLY A 108 -12.86 -3.19 -3.88
CA GLY A 108 -12.67 -3.87 -5.16
C GLY A 108 -13.97 -4.42 -5.75
N ALA A 109 -14.82 -5.02 -4.92
CA ALA A 109 -16.13 -5.52 -5.32
C ALA A 109 -17.06 -4.37 -5.76
N GLU A 110 -17.06 -3.24 -5.05
CA GLU A 110 -17.83 -2.04 -5.44
C GLU A 110 -17.42 -1.49 -6.81
N TYR A 111 -16.13 -1.57 -7.16
CA TYR A 111 -15.66 -1.15 -8.48
C TYR A 111 -15.97 -2.16 -9.60
N ILE A 112 -15.97 -3.46 -9.31
CA ILE A 112 -16.13 -4.52 -10.33
C ILE A 112 -17.61 -4.86 -10.58
N ASN A 113 -18.43 -4.86 -9.53
CA ASN A 113 -19.83 -5.29 -9.62
C ASN A 113 -20.67 -4.54 -10.66
N PRO A 114 -20.54 -3.20 -10.82
CA PRO A 114 -21.29 -2.47 -11.84
C PRO A 114 -21.00 -2.94 -13.28
N ILE A 115 -19.83 -3.57 -13.51
CA ILE A 115 -19.37 -4.02 -14.82
C ILE A 115 -19.72 -5.50 -15.04
N VAL A 116 -19.60 -6.33 -14.00
CA VAL A 116 -19.67 -7.79 -14.13
C VAL A 116 -21.02 -8.36 -13.73
N LEU A 117 -21.70 -7.75 -12.75
CA LEU A 117 -22.97 -8.26 -12.25
C LEU A 117 -24.16 -7.60 -12.95
N PRO A 118 -25.22 -8.38 -13.28
CA PRO A 118 -26.47 -7.81 -13.76
C PRO A 118 -27.12 -6.94 -12.68
N ALA A 119 -27.90 -5.93 -13.10
CA ALA A 119 -28.48 -4.93 -12.20
C ALA A 119 -29.29 -5.53 -11.03
N SER A 120 -29.91 -6.70 -11.22
CA SER A 120 -30.66 -7.42 -10.17
C SER A 120 -29.79 -7.93 -9.01
N LEU A 121 -28.48 -8.10 -9.23
CA LEU A 121 -27.51 -8.58 -8.24
C LEU A 121 -26.59 -7.47 -7.73
N GLN A 122 -26.80 -6.21 -8.12
CA GLN A 122 -26.05 -5.05 -7.62
C GLN A 122 -26.61 -4.57 -6.27
N ASN A 123 -26.78 -5.50 -5.34
CA ASN A 123 -27.23 -5.26 -3.97
C ASN A 123 -26.12 -5.63 -2.97
N ASP A 124 -26.33 -5.32 -1.69
CA ASP A 124 -25.38 -5.61 -0.61
C ASP A 124 -24.94 -7.09 -0.59
N LEU A 125 -25.86 -8.01 -0.92
CA LEU A 125 -25.56 -9.43 -1.04
C LEU A 125 -24.57 -9.73 -2.18
N GLY A 126 -24.76 -9.14 -3.37
CA GLY A 126 -23.83 -9.30 -4.49
C GLY A 126 -22.44 -8.73 -4.20
N THR A 127 -22.36 -7.61 -3.48
CA THR A 127 -21.07 -7.05 -3.01
C THR A 127 -20.38 -7.98 -2.01
N LYS A 128 -21.11 -8.52 -1.04
CA LYS A 128 -20.56 -9.50 -0.07
C LYS A 128 -20.07 -10.77 -0.77
N LEU A 129 -20.85 -11.32 -1.70
CA LEU A 129 -20.46 -12.53 -2.44
C LEU A 129 -19.19 -12.32 -3.26
N THR A 130 -19.09 -11.22 -4.00
CA THR A 130 -17.91 -10.90 -4.80
C THR A 130 -16.69 -10.62 -3.92
N THR A 131 -16.89 -9.99 -2.77
CA THR A 131 -15.82 -9.77 -1.77
C THR A 131 -15.29 -11.11 -1.25
N ILE A 132 -16.17 -12.01 -0.81
CA ILE A 132 -15.79 -13.35 -0.31
C ILE A 132 -15.07 -14.15 -1.41
N LEU A 133 -15.60 -14.16 -2.62
CA LEU A 133 -15.00 -14.85 -3.76
C LEU A 133 -13.59 -14.31 -4.06
N THR A 134 -13.42 -12.99 -4.06
CA THR A 134 -12.13 -12.35 -4.29
C THR A 134 -11.10 -12.75 -3.24
N VAL A 135 -11.49 -12.74 -1.95
CA VAL A 135 -10.62 -13.17 -0.86
C VAL A 135 -10.25 -14.64 -0.98
N LEU A 136 -11.20 -15.51 -1.34
CA LEU A 136 -10.94 -16.94 -1.54
C LEU A 136 -9.97 -17.20 -2.69
N VAL A 137 -10.12 -16.51 -3.83
CA VAL A 137 -9.20 -16.62 -4.97
C VAL A 137 -7.80 -16.19 -4.56
N LEU A 138 -7.66 -15.04 -3.89
CA LEU A 138 -6.36 -14.57 -3.41
C LEU A 138 -5.76 -15.51 -2.36
N TYR A 139 -6.59 -16.11 -1.50
CA TYR A 139 -6.15 -17.11 -0.54
C TYR A 139 -5.56 -18.35 -1.25
N VAL A 140 -6.23 -18.86 -2.26
CA VAL A 140 -5.73 -19.99 -3.07
C VAL A 140 -4.40 -19.63 -3.74
N VAL A 141 -4.29 -18.44 -4.34
CA VAL A 141 -3.03 -17.96 -4.95
C VAL A 141 -1.89 -17.92 -3.91
N ASN A 142 -2.19 -17.47 -2.68
CA ASN A 142 -1.22 -17.48 -1.59
C ASN A 142 -0.83 -18.90 -1.15
N PHE A 143 -1.78 -19.84 -1.17
CA PHE A 143 -1.53 -21.23 -0.82
C PHE A 143 -0.63 -21.96 -1.83
N LEU A 144 -0.68 -21.57 -3.12
CA LEU A 144 0.19 -22.11 -4.18
C LEU A 144 1.67 -21.69 -4.05
N GLY A 145 1.98 -20.79 -3.13
CA GLY A 145 3.34 -20.48 -2.70
C GLY A 145 3.86 -19.11 -3.11
N ILE A 146 4.91 -18.67 -2.42
CA ILE A 146 5.43 -17.28 -2.46
C ILE A 146 5.82 -16.79 -3.87
N LYS A 147 6.28 -17.68 -4.76
CA LYS A 147 6.63 -17.31 -6.14
C LYS A 147 5.39 -16.96 -6.97
N GLN A 148 4.26 -17.63 -6.75
CA GLN A 148 3.01 -17.33 -7.45
C GLN A 148 2.39 -16.05 -6.91
N SER A 149 2.40 -15.84 -5.58
CA SER A 149 2.00 -14.58 -4.96
C SER A 149 2.79 -13.40 -5.51
N ALA A 150 4.13 -13.51 -5.58
CA ALA A 150 4.98 -12.45 -6.11
C ALA A 150 4.67 -12.14 -7.59
N ARG A 151 4.43 -13.16 -8.43
CA ARG A 151 4.04 -12.96 -9.84
C ARG A 151 2.68 -12.28 -9.95
N ALA A 152 1.68 -12.73 -9.21
CA ALA A 152 0.35 -12.11 -9.19
C ALA A 152 0.43 -10.64 -8.74
N GLN A 153 1.21 -10.37 -7.69
CA GLN A 153 1.43 -9.01 -7.19
C GLN A 153 2.13 -8.12 -8.21
N ASN A 154 3.17 -8.62 -8.89
CA ASN A 154 3.88 -7.87 -9.93
C ASN A 154 2.94 -7.55 -11.11
N LEU A 155 2.14 -8.52 -11.57
CA LEU A 155 1.15 -8.31 -12.65
C LEU A 155 0.12 -7.25 -12.27
N LEU A 156 -0.47 -7.36 -11.07
CA LEU A 156 -1.42 -6.36 -10.57
C LEU A 156 -0.80 -4.98 -10.47
N THR A 157 0.48 -4.89 -10.09
CA THR A 157 1.18 -3.61 -9.94
C THR A 157 1.45 -2.97 -11.29
N ILE A 158 1.87 -3.74 -12.30
CA ILE A 158 2.04 -3.26 -13.67
C ILE A 158 0.69 -2.77 -14.22
N PHE A 159 -0.38 -3.55 -14.01
CA PHE A 159 -1.73 -3.18 -14.43
C PHE A 159 -2.19 -1.86 -13.77
N LYS A 160 -2.04 -1.74 -12.45
CA LYS A 160 -2.37 -0.52 -11.69
C LYS A 160 -1.55 0.68 -12.17
N ALA A 161 -0.26 0.51 -12.40
CA ALA A 161 0.60 1.57 -12.94
C ALA A 161 0.14 2.00 -14.34
N GLY A 162 -0.21 1.04 -15.21
CA GLY A 162 -0.78 1.32 -16.53
C GLY A 162 -2.08 2.12 -16.45
N MET A 163 -2.99 1.77 -15.54
CA MET A 163 -4.22 2.53 -15.31
C MET A 163 -3.93 3.98 -14.89
N ILE A 164 -2.96 4.20 -13.99
CA ILE A 164 -2.56 5.55 -13.57
C ILE A 164 -2.07 6.35 -14.78
N VAL A 165 -1.21 5.77 -15.62
CA VAL A 165 -0.72 6.43 -16.84
C VAL A 165 -1.88 6.78 -17.77
N VAL A 166 -2.81 5.85 -18.00
CA VAL A 166 -4.00 6.11 -18.83
C VAL A 166 -4.84 7.26 -18.26
N LEU A 167 -5.12 7.26 -16.95
CA LEU A 167 -5.84 8.34 -16.29
C LEU A 167 -5.14 9.69 -16.45
N CYS A 168 -3.82 9.74 -16.24
CA CYS A 168 -3.05 10.95 -16.47
C CYS A 168 -3.19 11.43 -17.93
N THR A 169 -3.02 10.55 -18.92
CA THR A 169 -3.15 10.93 -20.33
C THR A 169 -4.55 11.38 -20.71
N ALA A 170 -5.60 10.79 -20.12
CA ALA A 170 -6.98 11.17 -20.35
C ALA A 170 -7.26 12.59 -19.82
N VAL A 171 -6.72 12.95 -18.65
CA VAL A 171 -6.82 14.31 -18.10
C VAL A 171 -6.12 15.32 -19.00
N PHE A 172 -4.92 15.01 -19.52
CA PHE A 172 -4.17 15.94 -20.38
C PHE A 172 -4.70 16.04 -21.82
N LYS A 173 -5.42 15.02 -22.32
CA LYS A 173 -6.06 15.03 -23.64
C LYS A 173 -7.51 15.51 -23.65
N SER A 174 -8.14 15.61 -22.48
CA SER A 174 -9.50 16.09 -22.36
C SER A 174 -9.56 17.60 -22.66
N ASP A 175 -10.05 17.97 -23.84
CA ASP A 175 -10.37 19.37 -24.22
C ASP A 175 -11.51 19.97 -23.38
N THR A 176 -12.16 19.16 -22.54
CA THR A 176 -13.11 19.60 -21.54
C THR A 176 -12.40 20.45 -20.49
N LYS A 177 -12.30 21.76 -20.76
CA LYS A 177 -12.15 22.82 -19.75
C LYS A 177 -13.43 22.93 -18.93
N THR A 178 -13.93 21.81 -18.42
CA THR A 178 -14.88 21.89 -17.32
C THR A 178 -14.03 22.45 -16.20
N ALA A 179 -14.19 23.74 -15.92
CA ALA A 179 -13.86 24.26 -14.62
C ALA A 179 -14.64 23.35 -13.66
N VAL A 180 -13.97 22.32 -13.14
CA VAL A 180 -14.43 21.65 -11.94
C VAL A 180 -14.39 22.80 -10.96
N ASN A 181 -15.54 23.44 -10.78
CA ASN A 181 -15.77 24.23 -9.60
C ASN A 181 -15.50 23.21 -8.50
N ILE A 182 -14.28 23.22 -7.97
CA ILE A 182 -14.00 22.73 -6.64
C ILE A 182 -14.76 23.75 -5.80
N ALA A 183 -16.09 23.62 -5.80
CA ALA A 183 -16.94 24.25 -4.82
C ALA A 183 -16.31 23.76 -3.53
N ALA A 184 -15.64 24.69 -2.84
CA ALA A 184 -15.03 24.38 -1.58
C ALA A 184 -16.13 23.73 -0.76
N VAL A 185 -16.03 22.41 -0.56
CA VAL A 185 -17.03 21.69 0.21
C VAL A 185 -17.05 22.43 1.53
N PRO A 186 -18.17 23.08 1.92
CA PRO A 186 -18.19 23.91 3.11
C PRO A 186 -17.83 23.00 4.28
N HIS A 187 -16.59 23.08 4.73
CA HIS A 187 -16.17 22.28 5.85
C HIS A 187 -16.77 22.98 7.07
N SER A 188 -17.76 22.35 7.66
CA SER A 188 -18.35 22.76 8.93
C SER A 188 -17.35 22.66 10.10
N GLY A 189 -16.14 22.14 9.85
CA GLY A 189 -15.02 22.04 10.77
C GLY A 189 -13.82 22.93 10.40
N SER A 190 -12.89 23.08 11.35
CA SER A 190 -11.64 23.82 11.20
C SER A 190 -10.77 23.28 10.05
N LEU A 191 -9.97 24.14 9.41
CA LEU A 191 -8.96 23.71 8.42
C LEU A 191 -8.01 22.63 8.99
N ILE A 192 -7.76 22.68 10.30
CA ILE A 192 -6.93 21.71 11.02
C ILE A 192 -7.61 20.33 11.04
N THR A 193 -8.93 20.26 11.22
CA THR A 193 -9.66 18.98 11.22
C THR A 193 -9.71 18.37 9.82
N ALA A 194 -9.91 19.19 8.78
CA ALA A 194 -9.85 18.75 7.39
C ALA A 194 -8.48 18.16 7.03
N PHE A 195 -7.41 18.84 7.44
CA PHE A 195 -6.04 18.36 7.26
C PHE A 195 -5.79 17.06 8.04
N GLY A 196 -6.18 16.99 9.32
CA GLY A 196 -6.02 15.79 10.15
C GLY A 196 -6.76 14.57 9.60
N LEU A 197 -8.01 14.73 9.16
CA LEU A 197 -8.79 13.64 8.55
C LEU A 197 -8.19 13.19 7.21
N SER A 198 -7.69 14.14 6.41
CA SER A 198 -6.98 13.83 5.17
C SER A 198 -5.72 12.99 5.43
N LEU A 199 -4.99 13.27 6.51
CA LEU A 199 -3.79 12.50 6.89
C LEU A 199 -4.09 11.05 7.24
N VAL A 200 -5.26 10.73 7.80
CA VAL A 200 -5.63 9.33 8.13
C VAL A 200 -5.62 8.48 6.85
N ALA A 201 -6.26 8.97 5.79
CA ALA A 201 -6.33 8.26 4.52
C ALA A 201 -4.97 8.25 3.78
N VAL A 202 -4.21 9.35 3.87
CA VAL A 202 -2.85 9.43 3.32
C VAL A 202 -1.90 8.44 3.99
N PHE A 203 -1.88 8.36 5.32
CA PHE A 203 -1.04 7.41 6.06
C PHE A 203 -1.45 5.96 5.83
N PHE A 204 -2.74 5.68 5.68
CA PHE A 204 -3.21 4.36 5.26
C PHE A 204 -2.58 3.95 3.91
N THR A 205 -2.47 4.88 2.97
CA THR A 205 -1.85 4.63 1.65
C THR A 205 -0.35 4.37 1.79
N TYR A 206 0.37 5.20 2.55
CA TYR A 206 1.83 5.08 2.63
C TYR A 206 2.35 3.96 3.53
N THR A 207 1.57 3.43 4.48
CA THR A 207 2.02 2.46 5.52
C THR A 207 2.65 1.15 4.99
N GLY A 208 2.43 0.83 3.70
CA GLY A 208 2.93 -0.40 3.07
C GLY A 208 4.43 -0.67 3.23
N TYR A 209 5.26 0.37 3.36
CA TYR A 209 6.71 0.21 3.56
C TYR A 209 7.07 -0.63 4.79
N SER A 210 6.24 -0.60 5.85
CA SER A 210 6.52 -1.28 7.11
C SER A 210 6.56 -2.80 6.99
N GLN A 211 5.80 -3.37 6.03
CA GLN A 211 5.72 -4.82 5.82
C GLN A 211 7.01 -5.42 5.24
N THR A 212 7.90 -4.58 4.70
CA THR A 212 9.17 -4.99 4.08
C THR A 212 10.10 -5.71 5.06
N ILE A 213 10.00 -5.38 6.36
CA ILE A 213 10.81 -6.00 7.42
C ILE A 213 10.54 -7.51 7.56
N ASN A 214 9.36 -7.99 7.14
CA ASN A 214 9.02 -9.41 7.23
C ASN A 214 9.78 -10.28 6.22
N PHE A 215 10.27 -9.69 5.13
CA PHE A 215 11.00 -10.38 4.06
C PHE A 215 12.51 -10.43 4.31
N GLY A 216 13.00 -9.96 5.47
CA GLY A 216 14.43 -9.83 5.76
C GLY A 216 15.27 -11.08 5.47
N GLY A 217 14.74 -12.27 5.79
CA GLY A 217 15.41 -13.55 5.54
C GLY A 217 15.33 -14.06 4.09
N ASP A 218 14.43 -13.51 3.27
CA ASP A 218 14.23 -13.92 1.88
C ASP A 218 15.05 -13.08 0.89
N ILE A 219 15.70 -12.02 1.36
CA ILE A 219 16.40 -11.03 0.53
C ILE A 219 17.88 -11.39 0.41
N VAL A 220 18.38 -11.40 -0.83
CA VAL A 220 19.82 -11.52 -1.11
C VAL A 220 20.52 -10.24 -0.65
N ASN A 221 21.64 -10.35 0.09
CA ASN A 221 22.42 -9.21 0.59
C ASN A 221 21.57 -8.13 1.31
N PRO A 222 20.81 -8.49 2.36
CA PRO A 222 19.77 -7.64 2.94
C PRO A 222 20.31 -6.32 3.50
N LYS A 223 21.53 -6.34 4.08
CA LYS A 223 22.23 -5.14 4.59
C LYS A 223 22.35 -4.00 3.56
N ARG A 224 22.52 -4.33 2.28
CA ARG A 224 22.64 -3.35 1.20
C ARG A 224 21.35 -3.17 0.41
N ASN A 225 20.59 -4.24 0.22
CA ASN A 225 19.43 -4.22 -0.66
C ASN A 225 18.17 -3.68 0.00
N ILE A 226 17.94 -3.91 1.30
CA ILE A 226 16.77 -3.38 2.01
C ILE A 226 16.73 -1.85 1.97
N PRO A 227 17.80 -1.12 2.38
CA PRO A 227 17.74 0.34 2.40
C PRO A 227 17.58 0.96 1.02
N LYS A 228 18.29 0.42 0.02
CA LYS A 228 18.18 0.90 -1.36
C LYS A 228 16.79 0.66 -1.93
N ALA A 229 16.23 -0.53 -1.74
CA ALA A 229 14.91 -0.86 -2.29
C ALA A 229 13.79 -0.02 -1.68
N ILE A 230 13.83 0.21 -0.36
CA ILE A 230 12.84 1.05 0.32
C ILE A 230 12.96 2.51 -0.13
N PHE A 231 14.19 3.05 -0.17
CA PHE A 231 14.41 4.44 -0.61
C PHE A 231 13.92 4.65 -2.05
N ILE A 232 14.28 3.74 -2.98
CA ILE A 232 13.84 3.82 -4.38
C ILE A 232 12.33 3.65 -4.47
N GLY A 233 11.75 2.69 -3.74
CA GLY A 233 10.32 2.40 -3.80
C GLY A 233 9.44 3.52 -3.25
N MET A 234 9.96 4.34 -2.33
CA MET A 234 9.29 5.55 -1.82
C MET A 234 9.44 6.78 -2.74
N GLY A 235 10.07 6.64 -3.91
CA GLY A 235 10.27 7.72 -4.88
C GLY A 235 11.66 8.37 -4.85
N GLY A 236 12.61 7.81 -4.08
CA GLY A 236 14.00 8.23 -4.14
C GLY A 236 14.64 7.88 -5.48
N CYS A 237 15.20 8.88 -6.17
CA CYS A 237 16.03 8.60 -7.34
C CYS A 237 17.38 8.02 -6.88
N ASN A 238 17.59 6.73 -7.10
CA ASN A 238 18.91 6.13 -7.04
C ASN A 238 19.05 5.21 -8.25
N TYR A 239 19.81 5.66 -9.25
CA TYR A 239 20.04 4.90 -10.48
C TYR A 239 20.65 3.54 -10.11
N PRO A 240 20.05 2.40 -10.52
CA PRO A 240 20.73 1.13 -10.41
C PRO A 240 21.88 1.13 -11.41
N LEU A 241 23.12 1.29 -10.95
CA LEU A 241 24.25 0.84 -11.75
C LEU A 241 24.10 -0.68 -11.95
N PRO A 242 24.04 -1.17 -13.20
CA PRO A 242 24.14 -2.59 -13.46
C PRO A 242 25.54 -3.06 -13.06
N GLY A 243 25.64 -4.07 -12.20
CA GLY A 243 26.88 -4.82 -11.98
C GLY A 243 27.69 -4.52 -10.72
N ASN A 244 27.11 -4.64 -9.52
CA ASN A 244 27.88 -4.93 -8.30
C ASN A 244 27.06 -5.68 -7.25
#